data_AF-A0A6A0HC17-F1
#
_entry.id   AF-A0A6A0HC17-F1
#
_cell.length_a   1.000
_cell.length_b   1.000
_cell.length_c   1.000
_cell.angle_alpha   90.00
_cell.angle_beta   90.00
_cell.angle_gamma   90.00
#
_symmetry.space_group_name_H-M   'P 1'
#
loop_
_entity.id
_entity.type
_entity.pdbx_description
1 polymer ?
#
loop_
_entity_poly.entity_id
_entity_poly.type
_entity_poly.pdbx_seq_one_letter_code
_entity_poly.pdbx_strand_id
1 'polypeptide(L)'
;MIMLEDKLLSGKRYYSRLARDIVSTYPSLGEHPTTDSTLGNSAAPRWYGSPSSSLARARLARKLVVPTFPQLVQYLIDSNARGEVLDEHWTPISQFCTPCLFEFDVIAKMETLDEDSNYVIFKSGIEKYIKPKRINRNRNAPTGEVADSFLCQLSTEMMKKLIEIYRVDMELFGYEYEHYLNCTKDHIRLERIYR
;
A
#
# COMPACT_ATOMS: atom_id res chain seq x y z
N MET A 1 0.98 -2.40 -0.98
CA MET A 1 0.65 -3.81 -1.26
C MET A 1 -0.68 -3.96 -2.00
N ILE A 2 -1.74 -3.27 -1.56
CA ILE A 2 -3.10 -3.30 -2.17
C ILE A 2 -3.05 -3.16 -3.70
N MET A 3 -2.31 -2.18 -4.23
CA MET A 3 -2.23 -1.97 -5.68
C MET A 3 -1.44 -3.06 -6.42
N LEU A 4 -0.37 -3.60 -5.83
CA LEU A 4 0.41 -4.66 -6.49
C LEU A 4 -0.38 -5.96 -6.56
N GLU A 5 -1.02 -6.35 -5.46
CA GLU A 5 -1.92 -7.50 -5.42
C GLU A 5 -3.06 -7.33 -6.42
N ASP A 6 -3.76 -6.21 -6.42
CA ASP A 6 -4.85 -5.95 -7.37
C ASP A 6 -4.38 -6.05 -8.84
N LYS A 7 -3.17 -5.55 -9.16
CA LYS A 7 -2.63 -5.63 -10.52
C LYS A 7 -2.16 -7.04 -10.88
N LEU A 8 -1.61 -7.79 -9.93
CA LEU A 8 -1.32 -9.22 -10.09
C LEU A 8 -2.60 -9.99 -10.41
N LEU A 9 -3.66 -9.68 -9.68
CA LEU A 9 -4.98 -10.31 -9.80
C LEU A 9 -5.70 -9.91 -11.09
N SER A 10 -5.40 -8.71 -11.63
CA SER A 10 -5.86 -8.27 -12.96
C SER A 10 -5.19 -9.01 -14.13
N GLY A 11 -4.22 -9.90 -13.87
CA GLY A 11 -3.56 -10.72 -14.89
C GLY A 11 -2.50 -9.99 -15.72
N LYS A 12 -2.08 -8.79 -15.28
CA LYS A 12 -1.02 -8.03 -15.95
C LYS A 12 0.33 -8.75 -15.84
N ARG A 13 0.82 -9.27 -16.98
CA ARG A 13 2.08 -10.02 -17.08
C ARG A 13 3.30 -9.29 -16.51
N TYR A 14 3.33 -7.95 -16.61
CA TYR A 14 4.38 -7.13 -16.03
C TYR A 14 4.48 -7.34 -14.52
N TYR A 15 3.40 -7.08 -13.78
CA TYR A 15 3.39 -7.22 -12.33
C TYR A 15 3.63 -8.67 -11.89
N SER A 16 3.13 -9.66 -12.65
CA SER A 16 3.41 -11.08 -12.34
C SER A 16 4.87 -11.49 -12.53
N ARG A 17 5.63 -10.80 -13.39
CA ARG A 17 7.08 -11.00 -13.51
C ARG A 17 7.80 -10.25 -12.39
N LEU A 18 7.49 -8.97 -12.23
CA LEU A 18 8.06 -8.12 -11.18
C LEU A 18 7.92 -8.76 -9.80
N ALA A 19 6.74 -9.29 -9.46
CA ALA A 19 6.51 -9.96 -8.18
C ALA A 19 7.42 -11.18 -7.96
N ARG A 20 7.65 -11.99 -9.02
CA ARG A 20 8.56 -13.13 -8.94
C ARG A 20 10.00 -12.67 -8.78
N ASP A 21 10.39 -11.64 -9.52
CA ASP A 21 11.74 -11.08 -9.48
C ASP A 21 12.04 -10.48 -8.10
N ILE A 22 11.09 -9.75 -7.51
CA ILE A 22 11.20 -9.22 -6.13
C ILE A 22 11.36 -10.37 -5.13
N VAL A 23 10.48 -11.37 -5.18
CA VAL A 23 10.52 -12.49 -4.22
C VAL A 23 11.83 -13.28 -4.34
N SER A 24 12.34 -13.51 -5.55
CA SER A 24 13.61 -14.21 -5.75
C SER A 24 14.83 -13.40 -5.34
N THR A 25 14.76 -12.07 -5.45
CA THR A 25 15.88 -11.16 -5.12
C THR A 25 16.03 -10.97 -3.61
N TYR A 26 14.92 -10.93 -2.86
CA TYR A 26 14.92 -10.63 -1.42
C TYR A 26 14.35 -11.80 -0.58
N PRO A 27 14.93 -13.00 -0.62
CA PRO A 27 14.37 -14.17 0.06
C PRO A 27 14.37 -14.03 1.59
N SER A 28 15.35 -13.35 2.18
CA SER A 28 15.47 -13.14 3.64
C SER A 28 14.37 -12.25 4.23
N LEU A 29 13.71 -11.43 3.40
CA LEU A 29 12.59 -10.58 3.80
C LEU A 29 11.22 -11.27 3.59
N GLY A 30 11.23 -12.54 3.17
CA GLY A 30 10.07 -13.35 2.85
C GLY A 30 9.40 -14.05 4.04
N GLU A 31 9.96 -13.95 5.26
CA GLU A 31 9.31 -14.54 6.43
C GLU A 31 8.04 -13.75 6.79
N HIS A 32 6.89 -14.39 6.58
CA HIS A 32 5.62 -13.93 7.13
C HIS A 32 5.72 -13.81 8.66
N PRO A 33 5.15 -12.78 9.30
CA PRO A 33 4.92 -12.80 10.74
C PRO A 33 3.94 -13.94 11.02
N THR A 34 4.48 -15.12 11.36
CA THR A 34 3.79 -16.37 11.64
C THR A 34 2.74 -16.77 10.60
N THR A 35 2.95 -17.89 9.94
CA THR A 35 1.82 -18.69 9.45
C THR A 35 0.93 -19.02 10.65
N ASP A 36 -0.01 -18.14 10.97
CA ASP A 36 -1.23 -18.62 11.55
C ASP A 36 -1.87 -19.47 10.45
N SER A 37 -1.82 -20.78 10.67
CA SER A 37 -2.45 -21.82 9.86
C SER A 37 -3.96 -21.60 9.64
N THR A 38 -4.54 -20.53 10.17
CA THR A 38 -5.93 -20.08 9.96
C THR A 38 -6.19 -19.45 8.58
N LEU A 39 -5.16 -19.02 7.83
CA LEU A 39 -5.33 -18.70 6.41
C LEU A 39 -5.52 -19.95 5.53
N GLY A 40 -5.46 -21.15 6.11
CA GLY A 40 -5.86 -22.41 5.48
C GLY A 40 -7.37 -22.56 5.26
N ASN A 41 -8.21 -21.74 5.90
CA ASN A 41 -9.68 -21.85 5.77
C ASN A 41 -10.43 -20.51 5.60
N SER A 42 -9.71 -19.40 5.48
CA SER A 42 -10.33 -18.11 5.17
C SER A 42 -10.55 -18.01 3.67
N ALA A 43 -11.81 -17.90 3.23
CA ALA A 43 -12.15 -17.75 1.82
C ALA A 43 -11.28 -16.65 1.20
N ALA A 44 -10.57 -16.98 0.12
CA ALA A 44 -9.71 -16.04 -0.58
C ALA A 44 -10.44 -14.68 -0.77
N PRO A 45 -9.82 -13.55 -0.40
CA PRO A 45 -10.46 -12.24 -0.40
C PRO A 45 -11.20 -11.97 -1.72
N ARG A 46 -12.28 -11.20 -1.69
CA ARG A 46 -12.99 -10.85 -2.92
C ARG A 46 -12.43 -9.53 -3.44
N TRP A 47 -11.69 -9.58 -4.54
CA TRP A 47 -11.17 -8.41 -5.26
C TRP A 47 -11.98 -8.12 -6.53
N TYR A 48 -11.77 -6.95 -7.15
CA TYR A 48 -12.41 -6.56 -8.40
C TYR A 48 -11.99 -7.52 -9.53
N GLY A 49 -12.97 -8.09 -10.24
CA GLY A 49 -12.74 -9.12 -11.26
C GLY A 49 -12.49 -10.53 -10.70
N SER A 50 -12.58 -10.75 -9.39
CA SER A 50 -12.40 -12.07 -8.79
C SER A 50 -13.47 -13.08 -9.25
N PRO A 51 -13.10 -14.36 -9.54
CA PRO A 51 -14.07 -15.39 -9.89
C PRO A 51 -15.19 -15.52 -8.87
N SER A 52 -16.43 -15.69 -9.32
CA SER A 52 -17.57 -15.95 -8.43
C SER A 52 -17.33 -17.20 -7.56
N SER A 53 -16.73 -18.23 -8.15
CA SER A 53 -16.28 -19.44 -7.47
C SER A 53 -15.17 -19.16 -6.45
N SER A 54 -15.43 -19.50 -5.18
CA SER A 54 -14.44 -19.49 -4.10
C SER A 54 -13.25 -20.42 -4.39
N LEU A 55 -13.52 -21.56 -5.02
CA LEU A 55 -12.51 -22.56 -5.36
C LEU A 55 -11.58 -22.09 -6.50
N ALA A 56 -12.13 -21.35 -7.47
CA ALA A 56 -11.34 -20.72 -8.52
C ALA A 56 -10.47 -19.57 -7.96
N ARG A 57 -11.01 -18.77 -7.02
CA ARG A 57 -10.23 -17.76 -6.29
C ARG A 57 -9.10 -18.38 -5.47
N ALA A 58 -9.36 -19.47 -4.74
CA ALA A 58 -8.34 -20.17 -3.96
C ALA A 58 -7.24 -20.77 -4.84
N ARG A 59 -7.59 -21.36 -5.99
CA ARG A 59 -6.60 -21.86 -6.96
C ARG A 59 -5.74 -20.74 -7.55
N LEU A 60 -6.36 -19.60 -7.88
CA LEU A 60 -5.63 -18.44 -8.39
C LEU A 60 -4.67 -17.90 -7.33
N ALA A 61 -5.14 -17.72 -6.09
CA ALA A 61 -4.32 -17.28 -4.96
C ALA A 61 -3.12 -18.21 -4.72
N ARG A 62 -3.29 -19.54 -4.78
CA ARG A 62 -2.19 -20.51 -4.64
C ARG A 62 -1.14 -20.45 -5.75
N LYS A 63 -1.49 -19.90 -6.92
CA LYS A 63 -0.57 -19.78 -8.06
C LYS A 63 0.13 -18.42 -8.09
N LEU A 64 -0.36 -17.45 -7.33
CA LEU A 64 0.18 -16.10 -7.33
C LEU A 64 1.36 -16.01 -6.37
N VAL A 65 2.46 -15.50 -6.91
CA VAL A 65 3.59 -15.06 -6.12
C VAL A 65 3.34 -13.61 -5.76
N VAL A 66 3.22 -13.32 -4.47
CA VAL A 66 2.99 -11.97 -3.94
C VAL A 66 4.17 -11.63 -3.03
N PRO A 67 4.91 -10.55 -3.28
CA PRO A 67 5.96 -10.11 -2.38
C PRO A 67 5.38 -9.70 -1.03
N THR A 68 6.11 -9.97 0.05
CA THR A 68 5.84 -9.34 1.34
C THR A 68 6.04 -7.82 1.23
N PHE A 69 5.43 -7.07 2.14
CA PHE A 69 5.60 -5.61 2.15
C PHE A 69 7.07 -5.19 2.32
N PRO A 70 7.87 -5.78 3.23
CA PRO A 70 9.31 -5.51 3.29
C PRO A 70 10.05 -5.82 1.98
N GLN A 71 9.74 -6.92 1.29
CA GLN A 71 10.37 -7.23 -0.01
C GLN A 71 10.09 -6.14 -1.05
N LEU A 72 8.84 -5.67 -1.12
CA LEU A 72 8.47 -4.56 -2.00
C LEU A 72 9.22 -3.28 -1.63
N VAL A 73 9.26 -2.92 -0.34
CA VAL A 73 9.95 -1.70 0.12
C VAL A 73 11.44 -1.75 -0.16
N GLN A 74 12.10 -2.89 0.07
CA GLN A 74 13.51 -3.05 -0.27
C GLN A 74 13.76 -2.89 -1.77
N TYR A 75 12.89 -3.45 -2.60
CA TYR A 75 12.93 -3.23 -4.04
C TYR A 75 12.84 -1.74 -4.40
N LEU A 76 11.95 -0.97 -3.78
CA LEU A 76 11.82 0.47 -4.03
C LEU A 76 13.08 1.24 -3.65
N ILE A 77 13.63 0.93 -2.47
CA ILE A 77 14.87 1.52 -1.96
C ILE A 77 16.02 1.28 -2.94
N ASP A 78 16.22 0.03 -3.35
CA ASP A 78 17.34 -0.32 -4.22
C ASP A 78 17.15 0.24 -5.63
N SER A 79 15.92 0.29 -6.14
CA SER A 79 15.61 0.90 -7.45
C SER A 79 15.85 2.41 -7.45
N ASN A 80 15.43 3.10 -6.39
CA ASN A 80 15.71 4.52 -6.21
C ASN A 80 17.22 4.79 -6.07
N ALA A 81 17.95 3.96 -5.31
CA ALA A 81 19.40 4.08 -5.17
C ALA A 81 20.15 3.86 -6.50
N ARG A 82 19.60 3.06 -7.42
CA ARG A 82 20.11 2.90 -8.79
C ARG A 82 19.71 4.03 -9.74
N GLY A 83 18.89 4.99 -9.31
CA GLY A 83 18.37 6.07 -10.15
C GLY A 83 17.33 5.61 -11.17
N GLU A 84 16.66 4.48 -10.91
CA GLU A 84 15.61 3.96 -11.79
C GLU A 84 14.31 4.75 -11.59
N VAL A 85 13.56 4.94 -12.68
CA VAL A 85 12.20 5.48 -12.60
C VAL A 85 11.29 4.43 -11.98
N LEU A 86 10.70 4.78 -10.84
CA LEU A 86 9.70 3.97 -10.17
C LEU A 86 8.40 3.90 -11.00
N ASP A 87 7.71 2.77 -10.94
CA ASP A 87 6.40 2.59 -11.59
C ASP A 87 5.40 3.65 -11.07
N GLU A 88 4.48 4.06 -11.95
CA GLU A 88 3.46 5.07 -11.71
C GLU A 88 2.65 4.86 -10.41
N HIS A 89 2.55 3.62 -9.91
CA HIS A 89 1.80 3.30 -8.69
C HIS A 89 2.56 3.55 -7.38
N TRP A 90 3.89 3.71 -7.44
CA TRP A 90 4.72 3.89 -6.24
C TRP A 90 5.84 4.93 -6.44
N THR A 91 5.86 5.65 -7.55
CA THR A 91 6.67 6.85 -7.67
C THR A 91 6.10 7.99 -6.79
N PRO A 92 6.92 8.87 -6.22
CA PRO A 92 6.43 10.07 -5.54
C PRO A 92 5.56 10.95 -6.46
N ILE A 93 4.47 11.50 -5.92
CA ILE A 93 3.53 12.38 -6.61
C ILE A 93 4.21 13.67 -7.07
N SER A 94 5.14 14.21 -6.28
CA SER A 94 5.97 15.35 -6.68
C SER A 94 6.74 15.10 -7.99
N GLN A 95 7.17 13.86 -8.22
CA GLN A 95 7.84 13.44 -9.46
C GLN A 95 6.83 13.10 -10.57
N PHE A 96 5.68 12.53 -10.22
CA PHE A 96 4.68 12.08 -11.21
C PHE A 96 3.87 13.22 -11.84
N CYS A 97 3.43 14.19 -11.02
CA CYS A 97 2.41 15.17 -11.43
C CYS A 97 2.80 16.63 -11.17
N THR A 98 3.94 16.88 -10.50
CA THR A 98 4.43 18.24 -10.18
C THR A 98 3.31 19.17 -9.65
N PRO A 99 2.67 18.81 -8.52
CA PRO A 99 1.46 19.45 -8.02
C PRO A 99 1.58 20.98 -7.82
N CYS A 100 2.79 21.49 -7.58
CA CYS A 100 3.02 22.93 -7.44
C CYS A 100 2.75 23.75 -8.73
N LEU A 101 2.56 23.10 -9.89
CA LEU A 101 2.24 23.77 -11.15
C LEU A 101 0.74 24.00 -11.35
N PHE A 102 -0.11 23.51 -10.44
CA PHE A 102 -1.56 23.62 -10.54
C PHE A 102 -2.16 24.26 -9.30
N GLU A 103 -3.18 25.09 -9.50
CA GLU A 103 -3.97 25.67 -8.42
C GLU A 103 -5.12 24.71 -8.08
N PHE A 104 -4.89 23.83 -7.12
CA PHE A 104 -5.92 22.90 -6.68
C PHE A 104 -6.93 23.59 -5.76
N ASP A 105 -8.22 23.50 -6.10
CA ASP A 105 -9.31 23.90 -5.21
C ASP A 105 -9.49 22.95 -4.01
N VAL A 106 -9.14 21.67 -4.20
CA VAL A 106 -9.33 20.60 -3.23
C VAL A 106 -8.17 19.60 -3.30
N ILE A 107 -7.61 19.26 -2.13
CA ILE A 107 -6.69 18.13 -1.94
C ILE A 107 -7.41 17.12 -1.05
N ALA A 108 -7.80 15.98 -1.61
CA ALA A 108 -8.51 14.92 -0.88
C ALA A 108 -7.53 13.89 -0.30
N LYS A 109 -7.87 13.33 0.87
CA LYS A 109 -7.08 12.30 1.55
C LYS A 109 -7.85 10.99 1.68
N MET A 110 -7.15 9.87 1.77
CA MET A 110 -7.79 8.54 1.86
C MET A 110 -8.48 8.33 3.21
N GLU A 111 -7.97 8.98 4.25
CA GLU A 111 -8.46 9.02 5.62
C GLU A 111 -9.82 9.74 5.71
N THR A 112 -9.97 10.82 4.95
CA THR A 112 -11.16 11.70 4.91
C THR A 112 -11.99 11.54 3.64
N LEU A 113 -11.72 10.50 2.82
CA LEU A 113 -12.29 10.38 1.48
C LEU A 113 -13.83 10.48 1.43
N ASP A 114 -14.53 10.00 2.46
CA ASP A 114 -15.99 10.11 2.52
C ASP A 114 -16.44 11.57 2.68
N GLU A 115 -15.77 12.33 3.54
CA GLU A 115 -16.00 13.76 3.73
C GLU A 115 -15.59 14.55 2.48
N ASP A 116 -14.40 14.30 1.95
CA ASP A 116 -13.86 14.99 0.77
C ASP A 116 -14.72 14.75 -0.47
N SER A 117 -15.22 13.51 -0.66
CA SER A 117 -16.13 13.19 -1.76
C SER A 117 -17.45 13.96 -1.65
N ASN A 118 -18.01 14.07 -0.44
CA ASN A 118 -19.22 14.85 -0.21
C ASN A 118 -18.97 16.34 -0.45
N TYR A 119 -17.83 16.86 0.01
CA TYR A 119 -17.45 18.25 -0.19
C TYR A 119 -17.34 18.60 -1.68
N VAL A 120 -16.66 17.77 -2.49
CA VAL A 120 -16.52 17.99 -3.94
C VAL A 120 -17.88 17.95 -4.64
N ILE A 121 -18.75 16.99 -4.29
CA ILE A 121 -20.10 16.89 -4.87
C ILE A 121 -20.95 18.12 -4.53
N PHE A 122 -20.91 18.57 -3.28
CA PHE A 122 -21.62 19.76 -2.84
C PHE A 122 -21.08 21.03 -3.51
N LYS A 123 -19.74 21.18 -3.54
CA LYS A 123 -19.09 22.37 -4.12
C LYS A 123 -19.34 22.51 -5.62
N SER A 124 -19.56 21.40 -6.31
CA SER A 124 -19.87 21.38 -7.75
C SER A 124 -21.36 21.55 -8.08
N GLY A 125 -22.27 21.55 -7.09
CA GLY A 125 -23.71 21.75 -7.29
C GLY A 125 -24.43 20.57 -7.98
N ILE A 126 -23.82 19.38 -7.93
CA ILE A 126 -24.34 18.16 -8.59
C ILE A 126 -24.92 17.13 -7.61
N GLU A 127 -25.16 17.52 -6.37
CA GLU A 127 -25.65 16.66 -5.29
C GLU A 127 -27.01 16.00 -5.58
N LYS A 128 -27.79 16.58 -6.51
CA LYS A 128 -29.05 16.02 -7.00
C LYS A 128 -28.87 14.82 -7.94
N TYR A 129 -27.70 14.71 -8.59
CA TYR A 129 -27.41 13.70 -9.63
C TYR A 129 -26.51 12.59 -9.14
N ILE A 130 -25.56 12.90 -8.26
CA ILE A 130 -24.54 11.95 -7.80
C ILE A 130 -24.58 11.86 -6.29
N LYS A 131 -24.56 10.63 -5.78
CA LYS A 131 -24.30 10.33 -4.37
C LYS A 131 -23.01 9.52 -4.26
N PRO A 132 -22.11 9.85 -3.34
CA PRO A 132 -20.87 9.10 -3.19
C PRO A 132 -21.19 7.67 -2.76
N LYS A 133 -20.59 6.70 -3.44
CA LYS A 133 -20.71 5.28 -3.11
C LYS A 133 -19.32 4.66 -3.07
N ARG A 134 -18.90 4.21 -1.88
CA ARG A 134 -17.66 3.44 -1.75
C ARG A 134 -17.87 2.00 -2.22
N ILE A 135 -17.35 1.69 -3.40
CA ILE A 135 -17.41 0.33 -3.99
C ILE A 135 -16.32 -0.58 -3.40
N ASN A 136 -15.16 -0.02 -3.04
CA ASN A 136 -13.98 -0.75 -2.54
C ASN A 136 -13.61 -0.38 -1.10
N ARG A 137 -14.60 -0.23 -0.21
CA ARG A 137 -14.30 0.00 1.21
C ARG A 137 -13.74 -1.29 1.80
N ASN A 138 -12.49 -1.28 2.27
CA ASN A 138 -12.08 -2.27 3.26
C ASN A 138 -12.92 -2.00 4.51
N ARG A 139 -14.00 -2.77 4.71
CA ARG A 139 -14.96 -2.54 5.79
C ARG A 139 -14.40 -2.91 7.17
N ASN A 140 -13.21 -3.51 7.19
CA ASN A 140 -12.70 -4.21 8.36
C ASN A 140 -11.69 -3.39 9.17
N ALA A 141 -11.16 -2.28 8.64
CA ALA A 141 -10.20 -1.44 9.35
C ALA A 141 -10.16 0.00 8.80
N PRO A 142 -9.96 1.02 9.65
CA PRO A 142 -9.58 2.39 9.27
C PRO A 142 -8.29 2.44 8.45
N THR A 143 -8.12 3.47 7.62
CA THR A 143 -6.95 3.65 6.74
C THR A 143 -5.62 3.64 7.53
N GLY A 144 -5.57 4.30 8.69
CA GLY A 144 -4.38 4.33 9.56
C GLY A 144 -3.99 2.94 10.07
N GLU A 145 -4.95 2.14 10.54
CA GLU A 145 -4.67 0.76 11.00
C GLU A 145 -4.17 -0.14 9.86
N VAL A 146 -4.70 0.06 8.65
CA VAL A 146 -4.19 -0.63 7.46
C VAL A 146 -2.76 -0.19 7.16
N ALA A 147 -2.44 1.11 7.26
CA ALA A 147 -1.09 1.62 7.07
C ALA A 147 -0.11 1.03 8.10
N ASP A 148 -0.47 1.04 9.38
CA ASP A 148 0.30 0.44 10.47
C ASP A 148 0.60 -1.04 10.21
N SER A 149 -0.41 -1.79 9.77
CA SER A 149 -0.26 -3.22 9.48
C SER A 149 0.84 -3.53 8.46
N PHE A 150 1.19 -2.57 7.59
CA PHE A 150 2.26 -2.68 6.60
C PHE A 150 3.55 -1.99 7.06
N LEU A 151 3.47 -0.71 7.41
CA LEU A 151 4.63 0.14 7.70
C LEU A 151 5.39 -0.31 8.94
N CYS A 152 4.69 -0.79 9.98
CA CYS A 152 5.32 -1.30 11.19
C CYS A 152 6.02 -2.67 11.00
N GLN A 153 5.89 -3.30 9.82
CA GLN A 153 6.66 -4.50 9.48
C GLN A 153 8.12 -4.20 9.08
N LEU A 154 8.46 -2.94 8.84
CA LEU A 154 9.77 -2.52 8.35
C LEU A 154 10.80 -2.46 9.47
N SER A 155 12.08 -2.59 9.11
CA SER A 155 13.17 -2.18 10.01
C SER A 155 13.28 -0.66 10.04
N THR A 156 13.90 -0.12 11.09
CA THR A 156 14.18 1.32 11.21
C THR A 156 14.96 1.85 10.01
N GLU A 157 15.91 1.08 9.50
CA GLU A 157 16.71 1.47 8.33
C GLU A 157 15.86 1.53 7.05
N MET A 158 15.00 0.54 6.83
CA MET A 158 14.08 0.55 5.69
C MET A 158 13.09 1.71 5.79
N MET A 159 12.55 1.98 6.99
CA MET A 159 11.63 3.09 7.22
C MET A 159 12.29 4.43 6.91
N LYS A 160 13.52 4.67 7.38
CA LYS A 160 14.26 5.91 7.11
C LYS A 160 14.48 6.14 5.62
N LYS A 161 14.92 5.12 4.88
CA LYS A 161 15.13 5.20 3.44
C LYS A 161 13.82 5.37 2.67
N LEU A 162 12.74 4.74 3.14
CA LEU A 162 11.41 4.93 2.55
C LEU A 162 10.92 6.37 2.75
N ILE A 163 11.09 6.92 3.95
CA ILE A 163 10.79 8.34 4.24
C ILE A 163 11.62 9.25 3.33
N GLU A 164 12.90 8.95 3.10
CA GLU A 164 13.74 9.74 2.20
C GLU A 164 13.18 9.81 0.77
N ILE A 165 12.66 8.70 0.24
CA ILE A 165 12.03 8.65 -1.09
C ILE A 165 10.79 9.55 -1.16
N TYR A 166 9.96 9.56 -0.11
CA TYR A 166 8.65 10.25 -0.10
C TYR A 166 8.61 11.55 0.71
N ARG A 167 9.74 12.02 1.25
CA ARG A 167 9.81 13.17 2.18
C ARG A 167 9.10 14.40 1.62
N VAL A 168 9.38 14.74 0.37
CA VAL A 168 8.80 15.92 -0.29
C VAL A 168 7.28 15.81 -0.36
N ASP A 169 6.73 14.63 -0.65
CA ASP A 169 5.29 14.42 -0.70
C ASP A 169 4.67 14.47 0.70
N MET A 170 5.35 13.90 1.70
CA MET A 170 4.90 13.95 3.10
C MET A 170 4.78 15.39 3.59
N GLU A 171 5.78 16.22 3.32
CA GLU A 171 5.77 17.65 3.64
C GLU A 171 4.69 18.40 2.86
N LEU A 172 4.58 18.16 1.55
CA LEU A 172 3.63 18.85 0.68
C LEU A 172 2.17 18.58 1.09
N PHE A 173 1.86 17.35 1.50
CA PHE A 173 0.49 16.94 1.83
C PHE A 173 0.20 16.87 3.34
N GLY A 174 1.17 17.26 4.18
CA GLY A 174 1.04 17.28 5.64
C GLY A 174 0.78 15.88 6.22
N TYR A 175 1.63 14.93 5.87
CA TYR A 175 1.67 13.59 6.48
C TYR A 175 2.83 13.53 7.48
N GLU A 176 2.50 13.24 8.74
CA GLU A 176 3.46 12.97 9.80
C GLU A 176 3.97 11.52 9.70
N TYR A 177 5.23 11.27 10.06
CA TYR A 177 5.87 9.95 9.93
C TYR A 177 6.52 9.43 11.22
N GLU A 178 6.52 10.24 12.28
CA GLU A 178 7.15 9.97 13.58
C GLU A 178 6.60 8.68 14.21
N HIS A 179 5.28 8.47 14.11
CA HIS A 179 4.63 7.24 14.56
C HIS A 179 5.23 6.00 13.89
N TYR A 180 5.49 6.06 12.59
CA TYR A 180 6.03 4.93 11.84
C TYR A 180 7.50 4.63 12.15
N LEU A 181 8.27 5.64 12.59
CA LEU A 181 9.63 5.42 13.11
C LEU A 181 9.62 4.70 14.45
N ASN A 182 8.59 4.91 15.27
CA ASN A 182 8.48 4.31 16.60
C ASN A 182 7.88 2.89 16.59
N CYS A 183 7.13 2.52 15.54
CA CYS A 183 6.50 1.20 15.44
C CYS A 183 7.32 0.16 14.64
N THR A 184 8.58 0.45 14.29
CA THR A 184 9.41 -0.47 13.50
C THR A 184 9.73 -1.76 14.26
N LYS A 185 9.98 -2.86 13.53
CA LYS A 185 10.17 -4.20 14.14
C LYS A 185 11.29 -4.23 15.18
N ASP A 186 12.41 -3.59 14.89
CA ASP A 186 13.56 -3.53 15.77
C ASP A 186 13.33 -2.59 16.97
N HIS A 187 12.58 -1.50 16.80
CA HIS A 187 12.21 -0.63 17.92
C HIS A 187 11.29 -1.36 18.92
N ILE A 188 10.25 -2.04 18.44
CA ILE A 188 9.33 -2.82 19.30
C ILE A 188 10.11 -3.93 20.04
N ARG A 189 11.09 -4.57 19.37
CA ARG A 189 11.94 -5.59 19.99
C ARG A 189 12.76 -5.01 21.13
N LEU A 190 13.34 -3.83 20.95
CA LEU A 190 14.11 -3.14 22.00
C LEU A 190 13.23 -2.82 23.21
N GLU A 191 12.03 -2.25 23.00
CA GLU A 191 11.12 -1.96 24.11
C GLU A 191 10.73 -3.19 24.95
N ARG A 192 10.57 -4.35 24.30
CA ARG A 192 10.28 -5.61 25.01
C ARG A 192 11.46 -6.15 25.82
N ILE A 193 12.70 -5.84 25.42
CA ILE A 193 13.90 -6.28 26.15
C ILE A 193 14.11 -5.42 27.41
N TYR A 194 13.71 -4.15 27.39
CA TYR A 194 13.92 -3.20 28.47
C TYR A 194 12.71 -3.04 29.43
N ARG A 195 11.70 -3.91 29.35
CA ARG A 195 10.64 -4.07 30.35
C ARG A 195 10.88 -5.31 31.20
#